data_AF-F8CAI2-F1
#
_entry.id   AF-F8CAI2-F1
#
_cell.length_a   1.000
_cell.length_b   1.000
_cell.length_c   1.000
_cell.angle_alpha   90.00
_cell.angle_beta   90.00
_cell.angle_gamma   90.00
#
_symmetry.space_group_name_H-M   'P 1'
#
loop_
_entity.id
_entity.type
_entity.pdbx_description
1 polymer ?
#
loop_
_entity_poly.entity_id
_entity_poly.type
_entity_poly.pdbx_seq_one_letter_code
_entity_poly.pdbx_strand_id
1 'polypeptide(L)'
;MPLLEAAPSAPGAGAVHDTDAQDEVSAQVASSDAEKEEASASRLRKRPSSGSALGKAAAVACLTAACASGPQVRDKPPRIECPPEVLASMKKRGFHPPEMIGNDITLSMVPRVSVTPVPVPPDGGPITLYAIAEVQSSFSGRLPKGSRYYGTVYHGKKFIYGWFTEVEYPDGRRIPICANIVDSSSREGIGMDYDPSSTPGRPMMYPGVNLAISQVLGEMGTRR
;
A
#
# COMPACT_ATOMS: atom_id res chain seq x y z
N MET A 1 -35.30 6.88 59.06
CA MET A 1 -36.40 6.31 58.25
C MET A 1 -35.86 5.08 57.52
N PRO A 2 -36.68 4.06 57.23
CA PRO A 2 -36.30 2.82 56.50
C PRO A 2 -36.20 3.10 54.97
N LEU A 3 -35.86 2.21 54.03
CA LEU A 3 -36.08 0.76 53.80
C LEU A 3 -34.79 0.10 53.22
N LEU A 4 -34.50 -1.21 53.35
CA LEU A 4 -35.04 -2.38 52.59
C LEU A 4 -35.02 -2.16 51.05
N GLU A 5 -34.63 -3.09 50.18
CA GLU A 5 -34.64 -4.57 50.20
C GLU A 5 -33.49 -5.09 49.28
N ALA A 6 -32.61 -6.02 49.67
CA ALA A 6 -32.73 -7.48 49.57
C ALA A 6 -33.20 -8.04 48.20
N ALA A 7 -32.35 -8.82 47.53
CA ALA A 7 -32.67 -9.61 46.34
C ALA A 7 -32.09 -11.04 46.49
N PRO A 8 -32.91 -12.12 46.39
CA PRO A 8 -32.43 -13.49 46.56
C PRO A 8 -32.30 -14.31 45.25
N SER A 9 -31.20 -15.06 45.18
CA SER A 9 -31.07 -16.46 44.73
C SER A 9 -31.61 -16.96 43.37
N ALA A 10 -30.68 -17.54 42.58
CA ALA A 10 -30.95 -18.64 41.63
C ALA A 10 -31.19 -19.98 42.39
N PRO A 11 -31.78 -21.03 41.79
CA PRO A 11 -31.13 -21.95 40.83
C PRO A 11 -32.09 -22.38 39.66
N GLY A 12 -31.82 -23.32 38.74
CA GLY A 12 -30.76 -24.34 38.59
C GLY A 12 -30.83 -25.06 37.22
N ALA A 13 -30.15 -26.22 37.09
CA ALA A 13 -29.69 -26.81 35.83
C ALA A 13 -30.63 -27.79 35.09
N GLY A 14 -30.27 -28.08 33.83
CA GLY A 14 -30.69 -29.25 33.03
C GLY A 14 -30.70 -28.94 31.53
N ALA A 15 -30.33 -29.79 30.57
CA ALA A 15 -29.59 -31.05 30.49
C ALA A 15 -29.48 -31.36 28.97
N VAL A 16 -28.47 -32.13 28.58
CA VAL A 16 -28.07 -32.47 27.20
C VAL A 16 -29.17 -33.14 26.36
N HIS A 17 -29.11 -33.00 25.03
CA HIS A 17 -29.35 -34.11 24.09
C HIS A 17 -28.62 -33.90 22.75
N ASP A 18 -27.94 -34.95 22.29
CA ASP A 18 -27.39 -35.08 20.92
C ASP A 18 -28.49 -35.22 19.86
N THR A 19 -28.19 -34.87 18.61
CA THR A 19 -28.52 -35.78 17.50
C THR A 19 -27.57 -35.62 16.31
N ASP A 20 -27.21 -36.78 15.77
CA ASP A 20 -26.32 -37.03 14.64
C ASP A 20 -26.93 -36.61 13.28
N ALA A 21 -26.07 -36.33 12.30
CA ALA A 21 -26.39 -36.40 10.86
C ALA A 21 -25.13 -36.25 10.01
N GLN A 22 -24.50 -37.38 9.69
CA GLN A 22 -23.60 -37.50 8.53
C GLN A 22 -24.40 -37.30 7.23
N ASP A 23 -23.79 -36.76 6.18
CA ASP A 23 -23.68 -37.55 4.95
C ASP A 23 -22.52 -37.10 4.04
N GLU A 24 -21.85 -38.07 3.44
CA GLU A 24 -20.90 -37.86 2.36
C GLU A 24 -21.64 -37.88 1.01
N VAL A 25 -21.19 -37.10 0.03
CA VAL A 25 -21.39 -37.51 -1.37
C VAL A 25 -20.05 -37.50 -2.09
N SER A 26 -19.60 -38.71 -2.40
CA SER A 26 -18.38 -39.01 -3.11
C SER A 26 -18.36 -38.50 -4.56
N ALA A 27 -17.14 -38.38 -5.09
CA ALA A 27 -16.86 -38.19 -6.51
C ALA A 27 -16.99 -39.51 -7.32
N GLN A 28 -16.50 -39.49 -8.57
CA GLN A 28 -16.62 -40.53 -9.61
C GLN A 28 -18.01 -40.53 -10.29
N VAL A 29 -18.22 -40.93 -11.55
CA VAL A 29 -17.37 -41.47 -12.66
C VAL A 29 -17.86 -40.77 -13.97
N ALA A 30 -17.26 -40.85 -15.17
CA ALA A 30 -16.17 -41.64 -15.74
C ALA A 30 -15.46 -40.88 -16.90
N SER A 31 -14.50 -41.54 -17.55
CA SER A 31 -13.86 -41.18 -18.82
C SER A 31 -14.38 -42.07 -19.95
N SER A 32 -14.36 -41.58 -21.20
CA SER A 32 -14.33 -42.31 -22.49
C SER A 32 -14.24 -41.28 -23.64
N ASP A 33 -13.53 -41.45 -24.75
CA ASP A 33 -12.49 -42.43 -25.14
C ASP A 33 -11.75 -41.91 -26.40
N ALA A 34 -10.60 -42.54 -26.73
CA ALA A 34 -9.91 -42.60 -28.05
C ALA A 34 -9.70 -41.29 -28.85
N GLU A 35 -8.47 -40.80 -29.01
CA GLU A 35 -7.51 -41.28 -30.04
C GLU A 35 -8.02 -41.27 -31.50
N LYS A 36 -7.47 -40.39 -32.36
CA LYS A 36 -6.71 -40.84 -33.54
C LYS A 36 -5.99 -39.74 -34.34
N GLU A 37 -4.73 -40.06 -34.66
CA GLU A 37 -4.04 -39.92 -35.95
C GLU A 37 -3.92 -38.56 -36.67
N GLU A 38 -2.66 -38.12 -36.81
CA GLU A 38 -2.23 -37.20 -37.88
C GLU A 38 -2.34 -37.87 -39.26
N ALA A 39 -2.75 -37.12 -40.30
CA ALA A 39 -2.02 -37.03 -41.59
C ALA A 39 -2.76 -36.18 -42.66
N SER A 40 -2.01 -35.80 -43.69
CA SER A 40 -2.47 -35.45 -45.05
C SER A 40 -3.01 -34.03 -45.33
N ALA A 41 -2.04 -33.13 -45.49
CA ALA A 41 -1.96 -32.08 -46.52
C ALA A 41 -3.10 -31.92 -47.56
N SER A 42 -3.60 -30.69 -47.75
CA SER A 42 -3.81 -30.16 -49.12
C SER A 42 -3.80 -28.62 -49.25
N ARG A 43 -2.92 -28.19 -50.17
CA ARG A 43 -2.84 -26.92 -50.94
C ARG A 43 -3.91 -25.84 -50.76
N LEU A 44 -3.44 -24.69 -50.26
CA LEU A 44 -3.52 -23.36 -50.92
C LEU A 44 -4.83 -22.99 -51.66
N ARG A 45 -5.76 -22.30 -50.98
CA ARG A 45 -6.67 -21.33 -51.63
C ARG A 45 -6.75 -20.02 -50.85
N LYS A 46 -6.37 -18.94 -51.54
CA LYS A 46 -6.40 -17.56 -51.05
C LYS A 46 -7.85 -17.05 -51.07
N ARG A 47 -8.39 -16.62 -49.91
CA ARG A 47 -9.68 -15.91 -49.81
C ARG A 47 -9.46 -14.65 -48.96
N PRO A 48 -9.91 -13.46 -49.40
CA PRO A 48 -9.65 -12.23 -48.66
C PRO A 48 -10.53 -12.19 -47.41
N SER A 49 -9.91 -12.14 -46.24
CA SER A 49 -10.58 -11.90 -44.96
C SER A 49 -10.38 -10.44 -44.57
N SER A 50 -11.47 -9.67 -44.56
CA SER A 50 -11.54 -8.37 -43.91
C SER A 50 -11.45 -8.58 -42.40
N GLY A 51 -10.36 -8.14 -41.76
CA GLY A 51 -10.18 -8.37 -40.32
C GLY A 51 -9.17 -7.44 -39.67
N SER A 52 -9.63 -6.79 -38.60
CA SER A 52 -8.84 -6.21 -37.51
C SER A 52 -7.82 -5.11 -37.86
N ALA A 53 -8.14 -3.88 -37.46
CA ALA A 53 -7.15 -2.85 -37.20
C ALA A 53 -6.29 -3.28 -36.00
N LEU A 54 -5.10 -3.85 -36.25
CA LEU A 54 -4.17 -4.21 -35.19
C LEU A 54 -3.72 -2.92 -34.46
N GLY A 55 -4.06 -2.85 -33.18
CA GLY A 55 -3.82 -1.66 -32.36
C GLY A 55 -2.34 -1.30 -32.31
N LYS A 56 -2.06 0.01 -32.28
CA LYS A 56 -0.74 0.53 -31.94
C LYS A 56 -0.46 0.16 -30.48
N ALA A 57 0.22 -0.96 -30.27
CA ALA A 57 0.81 -1.30 -28.98
C ALA A 57 1.83 -0.21 -28.65
N ALA A 58 1.45 0.70 -27.75
CA ALA A 58 2.38 1.68 -27.21
C ALA A 58 3.43 0.92 -26.40
N ALA A 59 4.63 0.79 -26.96
CA ALA A 59 5.76 0.27 -26.22
C ALA A 59 6.00 1.19 -25.03
N VAL A 60 5.71 0.70 -23.82
CA VAL A 60 6.12 1.38 -22.58
C VAL A 60 7.64 1.35 -22.59
N ALA A 61 8.23 2.50 -22.90
CA ALA A 61 9.68 2.64 -22.90
C ALA A 61 10.19 2.29 -21.50
N CYS A 62 11.06 1.30 -21.41
CA CYS A 62 11.80 1.03 -20.19
C CYS A 62 12.56 2.31 -19.83
N LEU A 63 12.10 3.03 -18.80
CA LEU A 63 12.86 4.13 -18.23
C LEU A 63 14.21 3.56 -17.82
N THR A 64 15.24 4.06 -18.50
CA THR A 64 16.60 3.54 -18.50
C THR A 64 17.10 3.33 -17.08
N ALA A 65 17.85 2.25 -16.88
CA ALA A 65 18.56 1.98 -15.64
C ALA A 65 19.34 3.23 -15.19
N ALA A 66 18.79 3.93 -14.19
CA ALA A 66 19.57 4.89 -13.44
C ALA A 66 20.68 4.07 -12.75
N CYS A 67 21.93 4.42 -13.04
CA CYS A 67 23.09 3.72 -12.51
C CYS A 67 22.95 3.57 -10.98
N ALA A 68 23.29 2.40 -10.46
CA ALA A 68 23.46 2.16 -9.04
C ALA A 68 24.65 2.98 -8.51
N SER A 69 24.42 4.28 -8.37
CA SER A 69 25.26 5.18 -7.59
C SER A 69 25.26 4.66 -6.15
N GLY A 70 26.46 4.55 -5.56
CA GLY A 70 26.59 4.17 -4.16
C GLY A 70 25.89 5.17 -3.22
N PRO A 71 25.75 4.84 -1.92
CA PRO A 71 24.95 5.63 -0.97
C PRO A 71 25.27 7.12 -1.03
N GLN A 72 24.36 7.89 -1.62
CA GLN A 72 24.56 9.31 -1.92
C GLN A 72 23.90 10.15 -0.83
N VAL A 73 24.67 10.45 0.21
CA VAL A 73 24.22 11.18 1.40
C VAL A 73 23.92 12.64 1.05
N ARG A 74 22.66 12.91 0.73
CA ARG A 74 22.17 14.19 0.17
C ARG A 74 21.68 15.18 1.24
N ASP A 75 21.72 16.47 0.93
CA ASP A 75 21.19 17.55 1.80
C ASP A 75 19.69 17.80 1.65
N LYS A 76 19.10 17.32 0.55
CA LYS A 76 17.68 17.43 0.19
C LYS A 76 17.26 16.15 -0.51
N PRO A 77 15.98 15.73 -0.45
CA PRO A 77 15.49 14.67 -1.32
C PRO A 77 15.67 15.06 -2.80
N PRO A 78 15.69 14.08 -3.73
CA PRO A 78 15.47 14.41 -5.13
C PRO A 78 14.06 15.02 -5.32
N ARG A 79 13.74 15.51 -6.53
CA ARG A 79 12.45 16.15 -6.81
C ARG A 79 11.78 15.56 -8.04
N ILE A 80 10.48 15.27 -7.96
CA ILE A 80 9.66 14.79 -9.08
C ILE A 80 8.29 15.48 -9.02
N GLU A 81 7.85 16.08 -10.12
CA GLU A 81 6.50 16.65 -10.25
C GLU A 81 5.46 15.52 -10.27
N CYS A 82 4.37 15.68 -9.50
CA CYS A 82 3.27 14.72 -9.51
C CYS A 82 2.48 14.85 -10.82
N PRO A 83 2.22 13.76 -11.58
CA PRO A 83 1.49 13.86 -12.84
C PRO A 83 0.08 14.45 -12.66
N PRO A 84 -0.38 15.34 -13.55
CA PRO A 84 -1.67 16.03 -13.40
C PRO A 84 -2.88 15.08 -13.27
N GLU A 85 -2.84 13.92 -13.93
CA GLU A 85 -3.87 12.88 -13.84
C GLU A 85 -3.89 12.18 -12.47
N VAL A 86 -2.73 12.03 -11.82
CA VAL A 86 -2.64 11.53 -10.44
C VAL A 86 -3.23 12.55 -9.48
N LEU A 87 -2.85 13.83 -9.60
CA LEU A 87 -3.43 14.92 -8.80
C LEU A 87 -4.94 15.02 -8.97
N ALA A 88 -5.46 14.87 -10.19
CA ALA A 88 -6.90 14.85 -10.46
C ALA A 88 -7.61 13.62 -9.87
N SER A 89 -6.97 12.44 -9.90
CA SER A 89 -7.48 11.20 -9.29
C SER A 89 -7.53 11.31 -7.76
N MET A 90 -6.45 11.82 -7.15
CA MET A 90 -6.36 12.09 -5.71
C MET A 90 -7.46 13.06 -5.27
N LYS A 91 -7.61 14.20 -5.96
CA LYS A 91 -8.64 15.21 -5.67
C LYS A 91 -10.05 14.62 -5.70
N LYS A 92 -10.39 13.82 -6.71
CA LYS A 92 -11.70 13.12 -6.81
C LYS A 92 -11.96 12.16 -5.66
N ARG A 93 -10.92 11.68 -4.99
CA ARG A 93 -10.98 10.77 -3.82
C ARG A 93 -10.87 11.52 -2.49
N GLY A 94 -10.90 12.86 -2.49
CA GLY A 94 -10.78 13.69 -1.29
C GLY A 94 -9.35 13.98 -0.85
N PHE A 95 -8.33 13.49 -1.56
CA PHE A 95 -6.92 13.71 -1.23
C PHE A 95 -6.38 14.97 -1.94
N HIS A 96 -6.07 16.00 -1.17
CA HIS A 96 -5.66 17.32 -1.68
C HIS A 96 -4.22 17.65 -1.29
N PRO A 97 -3.34 18.08 -2.21
CA PRO A 97 -2.11 18.74 -1.82
C PRO A 97 -2.38 20.19 -1.38
N PRO A 98 -1.69 20.75 -0.36
CA PRO A 98 -0.66 20.13 0.47
C PRO A 98 -1.20 19.66 1.85
N GLU A 99 -1.96 18.56 1.90
CA GLU A 99 -2.58 18.04 3.15
C GLU A 99 -2.00 16.73 3.66
N MET A 100 -2.17 16.46 4.97
CA MET A 100 -1.78 15.19 5.56
C MET A 100 -2.60 14.01 5.00
N ILE A 101 -1.99 12.83 4.99
CA ILE A 101 -2.61 11.55 4.63
C ILE A 101 -2.11 10.46 5.58
N GLY A 102 -2.50 10.56 6.84
CA GLY A 102 -2.05 9.68 7.91
C GLY A 102 -0.81 10.18 8.65
N ASN A 103 -0.56 9.57 9.80
CA ASN A 103 0.41 9.96 10.81
C ASN A 103 1.06 8.73 11.45
N ASP A 104 2.05 8.97 12.30
CA ASP A 104 2.80 7.96 13.07
C ASP A 104 1.97 6.90 13.83
N ILE A 105 0.74 7.23 14.25
CA ILE A 105 -0.19 6.28 14.90
C ILE A 105 -1.13 5.53 13.93
N THR A 106 -1.24 5.95 12.67
CA THR A 106 -2.10 5.31 11.64
C THR A 106 -1.30 4.59 10.55
N LEU A 107 -0.07 5.01 10.29
CA LEU A 107 0.85 4.47 9.29
C LEU A 107 2.14 3.98 9.93
N SER A 108 2.56 2.76 9.60
CA SER A 108 3.78 2.15 10.16
C SER A 108 4.55 1.33 9.13
N MET A 109 5.88 1.31 9.21
CA MET A 109 6.76 0.41 8.45
C MET A 109 6.59 -1.07 8.80
N VAL A 110 5.89 -1.39 9.90
CA VAL A 110 5.54 -2.75 10.31
C VAL A 110 4.03 -2.90 10.44
N PRO A 111 3.43 -4.08 10.18
CA PRO A 111 1.98 -4.28 10.15
C PRO A 111 1.32 -4.32 11.55
N ARG A 112 1.84 -3.54 12.51
CA ARG A 112 1.36 -3.41 13.89
C ARG A 112 1.84 -2.09 14.51
N VAL A 113 1.23 -1.67 15.60
CA VAL A 113 1.81 -0.62 16.47
C VAL A 113 3.16 -1.13 16.99
N SER A 114 4.19 -0.29 16.88
CA SER A 114 5.51 -0.55 17.45
C SER A 114 6.19 0.78 17.76
N VAL A 115 6.95 0.83 18.84
CA VAL A 115 7.83 1.95 19.19
C VAL A 115 9.31 1.55 19.10
N THR A 116 9.60 0.31 18.70
CA THR A 116 10.97 -0.18 18.52
C THR A 116 11.48 0.33 17.18
N PRO A 117 12.63 1.04 17.13
CA PRO A 117 13.20 1.49 15.87
C PRO A 117 13.46 0.32 14.91
N VAL A 118 13.23 0.56 13.62
CA VAL A 118 13.39 -0.41 12.54
C VAL A 118 14.50 0.02 11.58
N PRO A 119 15.20 -0.91 10.93
CA PRO A 119 16.19 -0.57 9.91
C PRO A 119 15.49 0.08 8.71
N VAL A 120 16.07 1.18 8.22
CA VAL A 120 15.63 1.83 6.99
C VAL A 120 16.10 0.99 5.79
N PRO A 121 15.29 0.79 4.74
CA PRO A 121 15.77 0.19 3.49
C PRO A 121 16.95 0.96 2.90
N PRO A 122 17.78 0.35 2.02
CA PRO A 122 18.90 1.04 1.39
C PRO A 122 18.51 2.33 0.65
N ASP A 123 19.47 3.22 0.42
CA ASP A 123 19.23 4.46 -0.32
C ASP A 123 18.71 4.20 -1.75
N GLY A 124 17.61 4.86 -2.13
CA GLY A 124 16.90 4.60 -3.38
C GLY A 124 16.12 3.27 -3.40
N GLY A 125 16.07 2.55 -2.27
CA GLY A 125 15.39 1.27 -2.14
C GLY A 125 13.88 1.39 -1.89
N PRO A 126 13.12 0.31 -2.13
CA PRO A 126 11.68 0.29 -1.90
C PRO A 126 11.35 0.34 -0.41
N ILE A 127 10.28 1.05 -0.06
CA ILE A 127 9.68 1.09 1.27
C ILE A 127 8.19 0.77 1.16
N THR A 128 7.66 0.06 2.16
CA THR A 128 6.21 -0.20 2.31
C THR A 128 5.77 0.30 3.67
N LEU A 129 4.65 1.03 3.71
CA LEU A 129 3.93 1.34 4.95
C LEU A 129 2.60 0.61 4.98
N TYR A 130 2.16 0.29 6.19
CA TYR A 130 0.90 -0.38 6.50
C TYR A 130 -0.02 0.59 7.23
N ALA A 131 -1.25 0.73 6.75
CA ALA A 131 -2.33 1.38 7.49
C ALA A 131 -2.74 0.47 8.67
N ILE A 132 -2.24 0.77 9.87
CA ILE A 132 -2.53 0.01 11.10
C ILE A 132 -3.87 0.42 11.74
N ALA A 133 -4.42 1.56 11.30
CA ALA A 133 -5.77 2.06 11.56
C ALA A 133 -6.37 2.65 10.27
N GLU A 134 -7.59 3.20 10.31
CA GLU A 134 -8.12 3.98 9.17
C GLU A 134 -7.29 5.26 9.00
N VAL A 135 -6.84 5.53 7.78
CA VAL A 135 -6.10 6.75 7.42
C VAL A 135 -7.07 7.76 6.84
N GLN A 136 -7.09 8.96 7.42
CA GLN A 136 -7.89 10.08 6.96
C GLN A 136 -6.98 11.23 6.50
N SER A 137 -7.42 11.98 5.50
CA SER A 137 -6.86 13.30 5.17
C SER A 137 -7.60 14.41 5.91
N SER A 138 -7.09 15.65 5.86
CA SER A 138 -7.81 16.85 6.34
C SER A 138 -9.16 17.11 5.64
N PHE A 139 -9.39 16.48 4.48
CA PHE A 139 -10.61 16.55 3.66
C PHE A 139 -11.39 15.23 3.75
N SER A 140 -12.25 14.93 2.77
CA SER A 140 -13.04 13.69 2.71
C SER A 140 -12.25 12.41 2.37
N GLY A 141 -10.94 12.51 2.12
CA GLY A 141 -10.11 11.37 1.73
C GLY A 141 -9.94 10.35 2.85
N ARG A 142 -10.29 9.09 2.57
CA ARG A 142 -10.18 7.94 3.49
C ARG A 142 -9.55 6.72 2.84
N LEU A 143 -8.69 6.04 3.58
CA LEU A 143 -8.09 4.75 3.23
C LEU A 143 -8.26 3.78 4.41
N PRO A 144 -8.81 2.56 4.18
CA PRO A 144 -9.13 1.64 5.26
C PRO A 144 -7.86 1.05 5.90
N LYS A 145 -7.99 0.59 7.15
CA LYS A 145 -6.99 -0.26 7.82
C LYS A 145 -6.65 -1.46 6.93
N GLY A 146 -5.37 -1.82 6.89
CA GLY A 146 -4.82 -2.89 6.05
C GLY A 146 -4.36 -2.43 4.66
N SER A 147 -4.63 -1.18 4.27
CA SER A 147 -4.05 -0.60 3.05
C SER A 147 -2.51 -0.59 3.13
N ARG A 148 -1.85 -0.76 1.99
CA ARG A 148 -0.38 -0.74 1.85
C ARG A 148 0.05 0.41 0.95
N TYR A 149 1.05 1.16 1.37
CA TYR A 149 1.60 2.30 0.63
C TYR A 149 2.96 1.89 0.09
N TYR A 150 3.16 2.01 -1.22
CA TYR A 150 4.42 1.66 -1.87
C TYR A 150 5.17 2.91 -2.31
N GLY A 151 6.49 2.88 -2.10
CA GLY A 151 7.32 4.05 -2.27
C GLY A 151 8.81 3.75 -2.31
N THR A 152 9.60 4.81 -2.33
CA THR A 152 11.06 4.78 -2.36
C THR A 152 11.62 5.63 -1.22
N VAL A 153 12.64 5.12 -0.53
CA VAL A 153 13.32 5.83 0.56
C VAL A 153 14.64 6.44 0.10
N TYR A 154 15.02 7.57 0.69
CA TYR A 154 16.18 8.36 0.31
C TYR A 154 16.93 8.85 1.56
N HIS A 155 18.16 8.40 1.74
CA HIS A 155 19.00 8.75 2.90
C HIS A 155 19.58 10.16 2.72
N GLY A 156 19.26 11.08 3.63
CA GLY A 156 19.92 12.38 3.75
C GLY A 156 20.98 12.42 4.84
N LYS A 157 21.67 13.55 5.00
CA LYS A 157 22.67 13.74 6.08
C LYS A 157 22.06 13.76 7.49
N LYS A 158 20.83 14.22 7.63
CA LYS A 158 20.10 14.35 8.91
C LYS A 158 18.75 13.63 8.92
N PHE A 159 18.09 13.63 7.77
CA PHE A 159 16.73 13.11 7.61
C PHE A 159 16.70 11.92 6.65
N ILE A 160 15.77 11.02 6.90
CA ILE A 160 15.31 9.99 5.98
C ILE A 160 14.12 10.58 5.24
N TYR A 161 14.27 10.78 3.93
CA TYR A 161 13.17 11.18 3.07
C TYR A 161 12.53 9.95 2.44
N GLY A 162 11.29 10.08 1.99
CA GLY A 162 10.64 9.04 1.20
C GLY A 162 9.49 9.61 0.41
N TRP A 163 9.20 8.97 -0.72
CA TRP A 163 8.03 9.27 -1.54
C TRP A 163 7.17 8.03 -1.67
N PHE A 164 5.86 8.20 -1.67
CA PHE A 164 4.88 7.16 -1.92
C PHE A 164 4.08 7.52 -3.16
N THR A 165 4.02 6.57 -4.10
CA THR A 165 3.46 6.73 -5.44
C THR A 165 2.24 5.85 -5.69
N GLU A 166 2.01 4.84 -4.84
CA GLU A 166 0.89 3.91 -4.98
C GLU A 166 0.32 3.52 -3.60
N VAL A 167 -1.00 3.31 -3.54
CA VAL A 167 -1.68 2.66 -2.41
C VAL A 167 -2.50 1.47 -2.91
N GLU A 168 -2.30 0.32 -2.28
CA GLU A 168 -3.12 -0.88 -2.40
C GLU A 168 -4.15 -0.94 -1.26
N TYR A 169 -5.43 -1.07 -1.61
CA TYR A 169 -6.52 -1.32 -0.69
C TYR A 169 -6.51 -2.80 -0.22
N PRO A 170 -7.18 -3.15 0.90
CA PRO A 170 -7.30 -4.53 1.37
C PRO A 170 -7.94 -5.52 0.37
N ASP A 171 -8.69 -5.02 -0.62
CA ASP A 171 -9.28 -5.78 -1.72
C ASP A 171 -8.29 -6.03 -2.89
N GLY A 172 -7.03 -5.59 -2.77
CA GLY A 172 -5.99 -5.68 -3.80
C GLY A 172 -6.07 -4.59 -4.88
N ARG A 173 -7.10 -3.74 -4.89
CA ARG A 173 -7.20 -2.62 -5.84
C ARG A 173 -6.13 -1.59 -5.54
N ARG A 174 -5.44 -1.10 -6.57
CA ARG A 174 -4.40 -0.07 -6.44
C ARG A 174 -4.84 1.30 -6.98
N ILE A 175 -4.32 2.36 -6.37
CA ILE A 175 -4.48 3.75 -6.84
C ILE A 175 -3.13 4.49 -6.81
N PRO A 176 -2.85 5.38 -7.78
CA PRO A 176 -1.68 6.24 -7.70
C PRO A 176 -1.91 7.36 -6.68
N ILE A 177 -0.83 7.74 -6.00
CA ILE A 177 -0.77 8.90 -5.09
C ILE A 177 0.54 9.67 -5.30
N CYS A 178 0.67 10.82 -4.64
CA CYS A 178 1.94 11.53 -4.48
C CYS A 178 2.03 12.04 -3.04
N ALA A 179 2.77 11.34 -2.18
CA ALA A 179 2.98 11.73 -0.80
C ALA A 179 4.45 11.66 -0.39
N ASN A 180 4.87 12.60 0.47
CA ASN A 180 6.19 12.67 1.07
C ASN A 180 6.14 12.22 2.53
N ILE A 181 7.22 11.60 3.02
CA ILE A 181 7.50 11.54 4.46
C ILE A 181 7.73 12.97 4.97
N VAL A 182 7.16 13.29 6.13
CA VAL A 182 7.34 14.56 6.84
C VAL A 182 7.66 14.32 8.31
N ASP A 183 8.18 15.33 8.98
CA ASP A 183 8.62 15.23 10.38
C ASP A 183 7.47 14.98 11.36
N SER A 184 6.33 15.61 11.10
CA SER A 184 5.25 15.80 12.07
C SER A 184 3.89 15.88 11.38
N SER A 185 2.82 15.76 12.18
CA SER A 185 1.46 16.12 11.75
C SER A 185 1.31 17.61 11.41
N SER A 186 2.15 18.47 11.98
CA SER A 186 2.20 19.92 11.70
C SER A 186 2.75 20.25 10.31
N ARG A 187 3.53 19.34 9.69
CA ARG A 187 4.22 19.54 8.41
C ARG A 187 5.27 20.67 8.46
N GLU A 188 6.19 20.58 9.40
CA GLU A 188 7.23 21.59 9.60
C GLU A 188 8.46 21.35 8.67
N GLY A 189 8.71 20.09 8.30
CA GLY A 189 9.83 19.68 7.47
C GLY A 189 9.59 18.39 6.67
N ILE A 190 10.44 18.15 5.66
CA ILE A 190 10.42 16.93 4.82
C ILE A 190 11.34 15.89 5.42
N GLY A 191 10.88 14.64 5.45
CA GLY A 191 11.60 13.52 6.02
C GLY A 191 11.46 13.46 7.54
N MET A 192 11.96 12.37 8.11
CA MET A 192 12.04 12.17 9.56
C MET A 192 13.50 12.06 9.97
N ASP A 193 13.83 12.47 11.19
CA ASP A 193 15.18 12.24 11.74
C ASP A 193 15.52 10.75 11.83
N TYR A 194 16.81 10.44 11.72
CA TYR A 194 17.31 9.12 12.11
C TYR A 194 17.08 8.89 13.61
N ASP A 195 16.73 7.66 13.99
CA ASP A 195 16.70 7.28 15.40
C ASP A 195 18.12 7.31 15.99
N PRO A 196 18.31 7.75 17.27
CA PRO A 196 19.63 7.83 17.91
C PRO A 196 20.44 6.52 17.96
N SER A 197 19.81 5.35 17.78
CA SER A 197 20.50 4.05 17.66
C SER A 197 21.13 3.79 16.28
N SER A 198 20.97 4.70 15.33
CA SER A 198 21.52 4.60 13.98
C SER A 198 23.06 4.54 13.97
N THR A 199 23.61 3.75 13.04
CA THR A 199 25.05 3.69 12.78
C THR A 199 25.34 3.79 11.28
N PRO A 200 26.57 4.11 10.84
CA PRO A 200 26.88 4.34 9.42
C PRO A 200 26.58 3.17 8.46
N GLY A 201 26.43 1.93 8.97
CA GLY A 201 26.02 0.76 8.18
C GLY A 201 24.60 0.26 8.49
N ARG A 202 23.88 0.91 9.41
CA ARG A 202 22.55 0.51 9.87
C ARG A 202 21.76 1.76 10.29
N PRO A 203 21.21 2.52 9.33
CA PRO A 203 20.27 3.59 9.61
C PRO A 203 18.99 3.01 10.23
N MET A 204 18.51 3.64 11.28
CA MET A 204 17.32 3.25 12.04
C MET A 204 16.33 4.42 12.05
N MET A 205 15.03 4.12 12.15
CA MET A 205 13.99 5.12 12.39
C MET A 205 12.85 4.56 13.24
N TYR A 206 12.08 5.45 13.86
CA TYR A 206 10.79 5.08 14.42
C TYR A 206 9.89 4.52 13.30
N PRO A 207 9.16 3.41 13.53
CA PRO A 207 8.41 2.75 12.47
C PRO A 207 7.13 3.50 12.10
N GLY A 208 6.55 4.30 13.00
CA GLY A 208 5.41 5.17 12.69
C GLY A 208 5.84 6.31 11.78
N VAL A 209 5.08 6.59 10.71
CA VAL A 209 5.46 7.58 9.68
C VAL A 209 4.36 8.60 9.41
N ASN A 210 4.73 9.88 9.39
CA ASN A 210 3.84 10.97 8.95
C ASN A 210 3.92 11.14 7.43
N LEU A 211 2.77 11.16 6.74
CA LEU A 211 2.70 11.37 5.29
C LEU A 211 1.94 12.63 4.89
N ALA A 212 2.49 13.33 3.92
CA ALA A 212 2.00 14.58 3.37
C ALA A 212 1.78 14.48 1.86
N ILE A 213 0.55 14.68 1.39
CA ILE A 213 0.27 14.84 -0.04
C ILE A 213 1.02 16.07 -0.57
N SER A 214 1.60 15.97 -1.76
CA SER A 214 2.30 17.07 -2.43
C SER A 214 2.07 17.12 -3.94
N GLN A 215 2.24 18.30 -4.51
CA GLN A 215 2.31 18.53 -5.97
C GLN A 215 3.70 18.16 -6.51
N VAL A 216 4.73 18.19 -5.66
CA VAL A 216 6.11 17.82 -6.00
C VAL A 216 6.64 16.91 -4.90
N LEU A 217 6.98 15.68 -5.28
CA LEU A 217 7.67 14.75 -4.41
C LEU A 217 9.05 15.32 -4.09
N GLY A 218 9.44 15.26 -2.82
CA GLY A 218 10.63 15.96 -2.30
C GLY A 218 10.42 17.45 -1.97
N GLU A 219 9.19 17.97 -1.99
CA GLU A 219 8.85 19.32 -1.48
C GLU A 219 7.59 19.33 -0.60
N MET A 220 7.57 20.18 0.43
CA MET A 220 6.41 20.33 1.34
C MET A 220 5.15 20.84 0.66
N GLY A 221 5.29 21.57 -0.45
CA GLY A 221 4.26 22.45 -0.98
C GLY A 221 3.99 23.65 -0.07
N THR A 222 3.48 24.74 -0.63
CA THR A 222 3.05 25.92 0.13
C THR A 222 1.54 25.83 0.41
N ARG A 223 1.15 26.00 1.68
CA ARG A 223 -0.25 26.30 2.00
C ARG A 223 -0.61 27.63 1.32
N ARG A 224 -1.77 27.69 0.67
CA ARG A 224 -2.32 28.91 0.04
C ARG A 224 -3.40 29.49 0.93
#